data_AF-A0A8G1XBI0-F1
#
_entry.id   AF-A0A8G1XBI0-F1
#
_cell.length_a   1.000
_cell.length_b   1.000
_cell.length_c   1.000
_cell.angle_alpha   90.00
_cell.angle_beta   90.00
_cell.angle_gamma   90.00
#
_symmetry.space_group_name_H-M   'P 1'
#
loop_
_entity.id
_entity.type
_entity.pdbx_description
1 polymer ?
#
loop_
_entity_poly.entity_id
_entity_poly.type
_entity_poly.pdbx_seq_one_letter_code
_entity_poly.pdbx_strand_id
1 'polypeptide(L)'
;MLLATFEASSPRVAALWIGVRLREMAEQFDPQDAHWARQIFSIAEEHEAAMAAMVFGEDFALTLLVDQVVYVFSAGASTGAEPRLPGRLWPAMTA
;
A
#
# COMPACT_ATOMS: atom_id res chain seq x y z
N MET A 1 -10.72 -0.24 -7.83
CA MET A 1 -10.21 -1.52 -8.36
C MET A 1 -9.09 -2.01 -7.44
N LEU A 2 -9.18 -3.23 -6.92
CA LEU A 2 -8.08 -3.85 -6.16
C LEU A 2 -7.01 -4.27 -7.16
N LEU A 3 -5.79 -3.75 -6.99
CA LEU A 3 -4.71 -4.03 -7.94
C LEU A 3 -3.88 -5.24 -7.54
N ALA A 4 -3.59 -5.37 -6.24
CA ALA A 4 -2.81 -6.48 -5.72
C ALA A 4 -2.92 -6.60 -4.20
N THR A 5 -2.80 -7.84 -3.73
CA THR A 5 -2.69 -8.20 -2.31
C THR A 5 -1.42 -9.03 -2.11
N PHE A 6 -0.68 -8.78 -1.04
CA PHE A 6 0.52 -9.53 -0.72
C PHE A 6 0.61 -9.87 0.77
N GLU A 7 0.82 -11.15 1.04
CA GLU A 7 1.14 -11.64 2.37
C GLU A 7 2.65 -11.86 2.48
N ALA A 8 3.27 -11.23 3.47
CA ALA A 8 4.70 -11.33 3.71
C ALA A 8 5.01 -12.01 5.04
N SER A 9 6.20 -12.61 5.15
CA SER A 9 6.71 -13.15 6.41
C SER A 9 7.05 -12.09 7.46
N SER A 10 7.08 -10.80 7.07
CA SER A 10 7.26 -9.70 8.01
C SER A 10 6.65 -8.39 7.47
N PRO A 11 6.26 -7.46 8.37
CA PRO A 11 5.82 -6.11 8.00
C PRO A 11 6.79 -5.38 7.06
N ARG A 12 8.10 -5.53 7.29
CA ARG A 12 9.13 -4.88 6.47
C ARG A 12 9.09 -5.36 5.02
N VAL A 13 8.90 -6.66 4.83
CA VAL A 13 8.82 -7.26 3.48
C VAL A 13 7.52 -6.86 2.79
N ALA A 14 6.42 -6.77 3.52
CA ALA A 14 5.15 -6.26 3.01
C ALA A 14 5.24 -4.79 2.56
N ALA A 15 5.82 -3.91 3.40
CA ALA A 15 6.02 -2.50 3.05
C ALA A 15 6.95 -2.32 1.84
N LEU A 16 8.05 -3.08 1.78
CA LEU A 16 8.95 -3.10 0.62
C LEU A 16 8.23 -3.52 -0.66
N TRP A 17 7.38 -4.55 -0.60
CA TRP A 17 6.61 -5.01 -1.75
C TRP A 17 5.66 -3.94 -2.27
N ILE A 18 4.93 -3.23 -1.40
CA ILE A 18 4.06 -2.12 -1.83
C ILE A 18 4.92 -1.06 -2.52
N GLY A 19 6.06 -0.68 -1.94
CA GLY A 19 6.96 0.32 -2.54
C GLY A 19 7.45 -0.05 -3.94
N VAL A 20 7.83 -1.32 -4.14
CA VAL A 20 8.21 -1.83 -5.47
C VAL A 20 7.03 -1.77 -6.44
N ARG A 21 5.83 -2.21 -6.03
CA ARG A 21 4.64 -2.19 -6.90
C ARG A 21 4.20 -0.78 -7.27
N LEU A 22 4.28 0.17 -6.35
CA LEU A 22 4.01 1.58 -6.65
C LEU A 22 5.00 2.14 -7.66
N ARG A 23 6.28 1.79 -7.55
CA ARG A 23 7.30 2.22 -8.51
C ARG A 23 7.05 1.64 -9.91
N GLU A 24 6.77 0.35 -10.01
CA GLU A 24 6.43 -0.31 -11.28
C GLU A 24 5.15 0.25 -11.91
N MET A 25 4.18 0.65 -11.10
CA MET A 25 2.96 1.31 -11.54
C MET A 25 3.23 2.75 -12.00
N ALA A 26 4.08 3.48 -11.28
CA ALA A 26 4.51 4.83 -11.63
C ALA A 26 5.24 4.89 -12.98
N GLU A 27 5.87 3.80 -13.40
CA GLU A 27 6.50 3.68 -14.72
C GLU A 27 5.46 3.55 -15.87
N GLN A 28 4.20 3.23 -15.55
CA GLN A 28 3.10 3.09 -16.52
C GLN A 28 2.21 4.34 -16.60
N PHE A 29 2.38 5.28 -15.67
CA PHE A 29 1.62 6.53 -15.64
C PHE A 29 2.35 7.67 -16.33
N ASP A 30 1.58 8.69 -16.73
CA ASP A 30 2.17 9.94 -17.17
C ASP A 30 3.10 10.51 -16.09
N PRO A 31 4.26 11.09 -16.45
CA PRO A 31 5.25 11.53 -15.48
C PRO A 31 4.75 12.54 -14.45
N GLN A 32 3.71 13.33 -14.81
CA GLN A 32 3.07 14.28 -13.91
C GLN A 32 2.26 13.56 -12.82
N ASP A 33 1.56 12.49 -13.19
CA ASP A 33 0.77 11.67 -12.28
C ASP A 33 1.64 10.67 -11.51
N ALA A 34 2.81 10.30 -12.03
CA ALA A 34 3.73 9.38 -11.36
C ALA A 34 4.41 9.95 -10.09
N HIS A 35 4.25 11.26 -9.81
CA HIS A 35 4.96 11.92 -8.71
C HIS A 35 4.58 11.38 -7.32
N TRP A 36 3.29 11.17 -7.06
CA TRP A 36 2.79 10.69 -5.76
C TRP A 36 3.29 9.27 -5.44
N ALA A 37 3.36 8.40 -6.44
CA ALA A 37 3.77 7.01 -6.29
C ALA A 37 5.25 6.89 -5.86
N ARG A 38 6.05 7.88 -6.24
CA ARG A 38 7.46 7.98 -5.86
C ARG A 38 7.65 8.62 -4.47
N GLN A 39 6.65 9.32 -3.94
CA GLN A 39 6.75 10.07 -2.68
C GLN A 39 6.16 9.34 -1.47
N ILE A 40 5.14 8.49 -1.63
CA ILE A 40 4.44 7.84 -0.50
C ILE A 40 5.38 7.16 0.49
N PHE A 41 6.38 6.41 0.04
CA PHE A 41 7.36 5.78 0.94
C PHE A 41 8.57 6.64 1.29
N SER A 42 8.65 7.87 0.77
CA SER A 42 9.58 8.88 1.28
C SER A 42 9.01 9.62 2.51
N ILE A 43 7.71 9.47 2.78
CA ILE A 43 7.05 10.01 3.97
C ILE A 43 7.25 8.99 5.10
N ALA A 44 8.14 9.30 6.03
CA ALA A 44 8.51 8.41 7.13
C ALA A 44 7.29 8.01 8.00
N GLU A 45 6.36 8.93 8.22
CA GLU A 45 5.15 8.69 9.02
C GLU A 45 4.21 7.64 8.41
N GLU A 46 4.04 7.64 7.08
CA GLU A 46 3.21 6.65 6.38
C GLU A 46 3.88 5.26 6.41
N HIS A 47 5.21 5.22 6.31
CA HIS A 47 5.97 3.99 6.46
C HIS A 47 5.85 3.42 7.89
N GLU A 48 5.96 4.28 8.91
CA GLU A 48 5.80 3.88 10.31
C GLU A 48 4.37 3.41 10.62
N ALA A 49 3.35 4.09 10.11
CA ALA A 49 1.96 3.69 10.27
C ALA A 49 1.67 2.33 9.61
N ALA A 50 2.17 2.11 8.39
CA ALA A 50 2.05 0.83 7.69
C ALA A 50 2.72 -0.30 8.48
N MET A 51 3.94 -0.05 8.97
CA MET A 51 4.68 -1.01 9.80
C MET A 51 3.94 -1.31 11.11
N ALA A 52 3.38 -0.29 11.78
CA ALA A 52 2.65 -0.46 13.03
C ALA A 52 1.39 -1.32 12.83
N ALA A 53 0.57 -1.03 11.82
CA ALA A 53 -0.63 -1.81 11.52
C ALA A 53 -0.30 -3.30 11.31
N MET A 54 0.72 -3.57 10.49
CA MET A 54 1.16 -4.93 10.18
C MET A 54 1.80 -5.67 11.37
N VAL A 55 2.44 -4.96 12.30
CA VAL A 55 2.95 -5.54 13.56
C VAL A 55 1.80 -6.03 14.45
N PHE A 56 0.66 -5.32 14.46
CA PHE A 56 -0.54 -5.74 15.19
C PHE A 56 -1.37 -6.80 14.44
N GLY A 57 -0.88 -7.29 13.30
CA GLY A 57 -1.57 -8.28 12.48
C GLY A 57 -2.72 -7.69 11.65
N GLU A 58 -2.79 -6.37 11.51
CA GLU A 58 -3.73 -5.70 10.61
C GLU A 58 -3.13 -5.62 9.21
N ASP A 59 -3.99 -5.70 8.20
CA ASP A 59 -3.59 -5.40 6.83
C ASP A 59 -3.46 -3.89 6.66
N PHE A 60 -2.36 -3.48 6.04
CA PHE A 60 -2.20 -2.12 5.59
C PHE A 60 -2.79 -2.00 4.17
N ALA A 61 -3.72 -1.05 3.99
CA ALA A 61 -4.32 -0.74 2.70
C ALA A 61 -3.97 0.69 2.29
N LEU A 62 -3.36 0.83 1.11
CA LEU A 62 -3.09 2.10 0.47
C LEU A 62 -4.09 2.32 -0.68
N THR A 63 -4.80 3.44 -0.63
CA THR A 63 -5.78 3.84 -1.65
C THR A 63 -5.29 5.06 -2.39
N LEU A 64 -5.39 5.02 -3.71
CA LEU A 64 -4.87 6.01 -4.63
C LEU A 64 -5.96 6.38 -5.62
N LEU A 65 -6.08 7.67 -5.91
CA LEU A 65 -7.01 8.18 -6.91
C LEU A 65 -6.19 8.84 -8.02
N VAL A 66 -6.24 8.27 -9.23
CA VAL A 66 -5.55 8.80 -10.42
C VAL A 66 -6.56 8.86 -11.55
N ASP A 67 -6.77 10.03 -12.15
CA ASP A 67 -7.73 10.23 -13.26
C ASP A 67 -9.12 9.62 -13.00
N GLN A 68 -9.63 9.83 -11.78
CA GLN A 68 -10.91 9.29 -11.30
C GLN A 68 -10.94 7.75 -11.12
N VAL A 69 -9.84 7.07 -11.33
CA VAL A 69 -9.69 5.63 -11.08
C VAL A 69 -9.11 5.42 -9.67
N VAL A 70 -9.82 4.61 -8.87
CA VAL A 70 -9.37 4.22 -7.55
C VAL A 70 -8.52 2.94 -7.65
N TYR A 71 -7.28 3.00 -7.19
CA TYR A 71 -6.37 1.88 -7.06
C TYR A 71 -6.16 1.55 -5.59
N VAL A 72 -6.31 0.27 -5.24
CA VAL A 72 -6.09 -0.21 -3.87
C VAL A 72 -4.97 -1.23 -3.88
N PHE A 73 -3.98 -1.01 -3.01
CA PHE A 73 -2.92 -1.96 -2.66
C PHE A 73 -3.11 -2.40 -1.24
N SER A 74 -3.04 -3.70 -0.98
CA SER A 74 -3.10 -4.21 0.38
C SER A 74 -1.92 -5.13 0.67
N ALA A 75 -1.30 -4.98 1.83
CA ALA A 75 -0.32 -5.95 2.31
C ALA A 75 -0.50 -6.23 3.80
N GLY A 76 -0.26 -7.47 4.17
CA GLY A 76 -0.35 -7.94 5.55
C GLY A 76 0.87 -8.79 5.90
N ALA A 77 1.22 -8.80 7.19
CA ALA A 77 2.14 -9.80 7.71
C ALA A 77 1.36 -11.11 7.92
N SER A 78 1.77 -12.17 7.21
CA SER A 78 1.14 -13.48 7.37
C SER A 78 1.41 -13.99 8.78
N THR A 79 0.33 -14.22 9.53
CA THR A 79 0.38 -14.88 10.84
C THR A 79 0.18 -16.40 10.73
N GLY A 80 0.04 -16.92 9.50
CA GLY A 80 -0.31 -18.32 9.24
C GLY A 80 -1.80 -18.67 9.40
N ALA A 81 -2.65 -17.69 9.66
CA ALA A 81 -4.09 -17.89 9.88
C ALA A 81 -4.93 -17.18 8.80
N GLU A 82 -5.50 -18.00 7.89
CA GLU A 82 -6.48 -17.73 6.81
C GLU A 82 -6.24 -16.54 5.88
N PRO A 83 -6.65 -16.61 4.59
CA PRO A 83 -6.55 -15.47 3.68
C PRO A 83 -7.38 -14.30 4.22
N ARG A 84 -6.72 -13.18 4.50
CA ARG A 84 -7.37 -11.98 5.05
C ARG A 84 -7.81 -11.06 3.91
N LEU A 85 -9.08 -10.66 3.95
CA LEU A 85 -9.61 -9.63 3.06
C LEU A 85 -9.07 -8.28 3.51
N PRO A 86 -8.70 -7.38 2.57
CA PRO A 86 -8.08 -6.10 2.89
C PRO A 86 -8.87 -5.35 3.96
N GLY A 87 -8.23 -5.20 5.12
CA GLY A 87 -8.74 -4.44 6.25
C GLY A 87 -8.86 -2.95 5.92
N ARG A 88 -9.83 -2.31 6.60
CA ARG A 88 -10.19 -0.89 6.65
C ARG A 88 -9.40 0.04 5.71
N LEU A 89 -10.07 0.56 4.69
CA LEU A 89 -9.59 1.69 3.89
C LEU A 89 -9.10 2.81 4.82
N TRP A 90 -7.81 3.13 4.78
CA TRP A 90 -7.28 4.34 5.39
C TRP A 90 -8.09 5.54 4.88
N PRO A 91 -8.43 6.54 5.72
CA PRO A 91 -9.14 7.71 5.22
C PRO A 91 -8.29 8.32 4.10
N ALA A 92 -8.79 8.23 2.87
CA ALA A 92 -8.22 8.95 1.75
C ALA A 92 -8.13 10.40 2.19
N MET A 93 -6.91 10.95 2.23
CA MET A 93 -6.73 12.39 2.45
C MET A 93 -7.54 13.10 1.37
N THR A 94 -8.71 13.61 1.77
CA THR A 94 -9.51 14.50 0.96
C THR A 94 -8.67 15.74 0.67
N ALA A 95 -8.64 16.10 -0.62
CA ALA A 95 -7.87 17.16 -1.26
C ALA A 95 -7.83 18.50 -0.51
#